data_AF-A0A0B2C087-F1
#
_entry.id   AF-A0A0B2C087-F1
#
_cell.length_a   1.000
_cell.length_b   1.000
_cell.length_c   1.000
_cell.angle_alpha   90.00
_cell.angle_beta   90.00
_cell.angle_gamma   90.00
#
_symmetry.space_group_name_H-M   'P 1'
#
loop_
_entity.id
_entity.type
_entity.pdbx_description
1 polymer ?
#
loop_
_entity_poly.entity_id
_entity_poly.type
_entity_poly.pdbx_seq_one_letter_code
_entity_poly.pdbx_strand_id
1 'polypeptide(L)'
;MKLFLLPLFASALALCAGPVLAQVAVPVTVPPAAEAPVADAQDGGGLTGSVTDESEWQDLGIAIPAFATDREQATPANAQGTTALGQALAEVVYSDLRNNGLFRPTGPGSLPRPAYPQITAPAFDQWRGRSTEMLVHGYVRAGADGQLTIGCYLYDVQLGQQLVREGWQVAPSDWRRAAHRCADMVYSRLSGESPFFDSKIAFIAESGPKDNRVKRLAIMDSDGANLRFITNGQSMALTPRYSPDYSKIVYLSYLNGYPRIFVYDIGTGRQTLVTESQNPTFAPRWSPDGRSILYSMAMSGNTDIYRVPATGGQSVKLTDSPGLDVGGSYSPDGTQIVFESDRSGSQQVYVMNADGSNQRRISFFGGRAATPEWSPRGDQIAFTHIAGNLRVAVMSPAGRNMRHLTDGWQDEAPTWAPNGRIVQFFRTAQGGGETSIWQVDLTGRNERKLDTPVNASDPSWGPVLP
;
A
#
# COMPACT_ATOMS: atom_id res chain seq x y z
N MET A 1 -8.32 74.71 27.51
CA MET A 1 -9.32 75.78 27.77
C MET A 1 -10.08 75.42 29.06
N LYS A 2 -10.90 76.32 29.62
CA LYS A 2 -11.65 76.14 30.90
C LYS A 2 -12.58 74.91 30.87
N LEU A 3 -12.68 74.10 31.94
CA LEU A 3 -13.71 74.14 33.04
C LEU A 3 -15.16 74.24 32.52
N PHE A 4 -16.17 73.50 32.98
CA PHE A 4 -16.37 72.56 34.12
C PHE A 4 -17.39 71.44 33.70
N LEU A 5 -18.07 70.58 34.49
CA LEU A 5 -18.39 70.41 35.94
C LEU A 5 -18.67 68.90 36.26
N LEU A 6 -18.96 68.55 37.52
CA LEU A 6 -19.55 67.29 38.03
C LEU A 6 -20.39 67.63 39.30
N PRO A 7 -21.48 66.91 39.67
CA PRO A 7 -21.41 66.08 40.90
C PRO A 7 -22.43 64.91 41.09
N LEU A 8 -21.98 63.82 41.78
CA LEU A 8 -22.63 62.93 42.80
C LEU A 8 -24.09 62.41 42.59
N PHE A 9 -24.63 61.32 43.19
CA PHE A 9 -24.37 60.43 44.36
C PHE A 9 -24.81 58.98 43.99
N ALA A 10 -24.67 57.86 44.75
CA ALA A 10 -23.73 57.34 45.78
C ALA A 10 -24.16 55.88 46.16
N SER A 11 -23.76 55.36 47.34
CA SER A 11 -24.13 54.06 47.98
C SER A 11 -23.53 52.78 47.35
N ALA A 12 -22.66 51.94 47.95
CA ALA A 12 -22.11 51.70 49.30
C ALA A 12 -22.72 50.54 50.13
N LEU A 13 -21.96 49.43 50.25
CA LEU A 13 -21.83 48.44 51.35
C LEU A 13 -20.61 47.56 50.94
N ALA A 14 -19.45 47.50 51.63
CA ALA A 14 -19.14 46.96 52.97
C ALA A 14 -19.01 45.41 53.00
N LEU A 15 -17.99 44.78 53.62
CA LEU A 15 -16.68 45.26 54.14
C LEU A 15 -15.74 44.05 54.38
N CYS A 16 -14.42 44.22 54.26
CA CYS A 16 -13.42 43.20 54.63
C CYS A 16 -12.88 43.41 56.05
N ALA A 17 -12.39 42.37 56.73
CA ALA A 17 -11.80 42.51 58.07
C ALA A 17 -10.66 41.51 58.40
N GLY A 18 -9.48 42.06 58.73
CA GLY A 18 -8.68 41.63 59.89
C GLY A 18 -7.56 40.58 59.69
N PRO A 19 -6.30 40.89 60.07
CA PRO A 19 -5.19 39.93 60.15
C PRO A 19 -4.80 39.56 61.61
N VAL A 20 -4.11 38.43 61.80
CA VAL A 20 -3.39 38.07 63.04
C VAL A 20 -2.01 37.47 62.70
N LEU A 21 -1.09 37.51 63.67
CA LEU A 21 0.36 37.29 63.54
C LEU A 21 0.81 35.82 63.44
N ALA A 22 2.08 35.64 63.07
CA ALA A 22 2.75 34.35 62.88
C ALA A 22 3.26 33.70 64.18
N GLN A 23 3.54 32.40 64.11
CA GLN A 23 4.46 31.69 65.01
C GLN A 23 5.31 30.67 64.22
N VAL A 24 6.50 30.37 64.72
CA VAL A 24 7.52 29.52 64.06
C VAL A 24 7.48 28.10 64.62
N ALA A 25 7.56 27.10 63.74
CA ALA A 25 7.85 25.71 64.10
C ALA A 25 8.85 25.10 63.10
N VAL A 26 9.72 24.23 63.60
CA VAL A 26 10.81 23.56 62.87
C VAL A 26 10.35 22.13 62.50
N PRO A 27 10.70 21.56 61.33
CA PRO A 27 9.94 20.44 60.77
C PRO A 27 10.14 19.10 61.48
N VAL A 28 9.08 18.29 61.48
CA VAL A 28 9.13 16.87 61.82
C VAL A 28 9.26 16.06 60.52
N THR A 29 10.39 15.37 60.35
CA THR A 29 10.60 14.42 59.25
C THR A 29 9.90 13.10 59.55
N VAL A 30 8.92 12.73 58.73
CA VAL A 30 8.26 11.40 58.76
C VAL A 30 8.83 10.55 57.60
N PRO A 31 9.17 9.26 57.79
CA PRO A 31 9.64 8.39 56.72
C PRO A 31 8.57 8.18 55.64
N PRO A 32 8.96 7.87 54.38
CA PRO A 32 7.99 7.57 53.33
C PRO A 32 7.23 6.27 53.64
N ALA A 33 5.90 6.33 53.55
CA ALA A 33 5.08 5.13 53.44
C ALA A 33 5.26 4.53 52.04
N ALA A 34 5.36 3.21 51.93
CA ALA A 34 5.45 2.53 50.65
C ALA A 34 4.09 2.55 49.94
N GLU A 35 4.04 3.03 48.70
CA GLU A 35 2.85 2.96 47.87
C GLU A 35 2.60 1.49 47.45
N ALA A 36 1.37 1.02 47.65
CA ALA A 36 0.92 -0.24 47.10
C ALA A 36 0.64 -0.08 45.59
N PRO A 37 0.86 -1.11 44.76
CA PRO A 37 0.62 -1.01 43.32
C PRO A 37 -0.86 -0.76 43.04
N VAL A 38 -1.15 0.33 42.32
CA VAL A 38 -2.48 0.62 41.79
C VAL A 38 -2.78 -0.38 40.67
N ALA A 39 -3.92 -1.06 40.74
CA ALA A 39 -4.30 -2.03 39.71
C ALA A 39 -4.71 -1.34 38.41
N ASP A 40 -4.31 -1.90 37.27
CA ASP A 40 -4.67 -1.39 35.95
C ASP A 40 -6.19 -1.42 35.73
N ALA A 41 -6.76 -0.25 35.42
CA ALA A 41 -8.12 -0.18 34.90
C ALA A 41 -8.12 -0.69 33.45
N GLN A 42 -8.87 -1.77 33.19
CA GLN A 42 -9.04 -2.32 31.84
C GLN A 42 -9.92 -1.40 30.98
N ASP A 43 -9.28 -0.41 30.35
CA ASP A 43 -9.92 0.38 29.31
C ASP A 43 -10.13 -0.46 28.04
N GLY A 44 -11.22 -0.22 27.32
CA GLY A 44 -11.71 -1.07 26.23
C GLY A 44 -10.93 -0.94 24.91
N GLY A 45 -9.62 -1.17 24.93
CA GLY A 45 -8.74 -1.07 23.77
C GLY A 45 -9.07 -2.08 22.67
N GLY A 46 -9.35 -1.59 21.47
CA GLY A 46 -9.49 -2.44 20.27
C GLY A 46 -8.19 -3.20 19.96
N LEU A 47 -8.32 -4.42 19.43
CA LEU A 47 -7.21 -5.35 19.21
C LEU A 47 -6.22 -4.87 18.12
N THR A 48 -5.31 -3.97 18.48
CA THR A 48 -4.11 -3.67 17.68
C THR A 48 -3.05 -4.76 17.87
N GLY A 49 -3.35 -5.98 17.43
CA GLY A 49 -2.44 -7.10 17.49
C GLY A 49 -1.24 -6.89 16.55
N SER A 50 -0.03 -6.79 17.12
CA SER A 50 1.18 -7.00 16.33
C SER A 50 1.26 -8.46 15.95
N VAL A 51 1.15 -8.78 14.66
CA VAL A 51 1.19 -10.15 14.17
C VAL A 51 2.61 -10.71 14.35
N THR A 52 2.80 -11.51 15.41
CA THR A 52 4.11 -12.03 15.81
C THR A 52 4.27 -13.54 15.64
N ASP A 53 3.19 -14.27 15.37
CA ASP A 53 3.26 -15.66 14.92
C ASP A 53 2.17 -15.92 13.87
N GLU A 54 2.55 -16.60 12.79
CA GLU A 54 1.69 -16.97 11.66
C GLU A 54 1.83 -18.46 11.31
N SER A 55 2.50 -19.24 12.16
CA SER A 55 2.83 -20.64 11.92
C SER A 55 1.59 -21.52 11.72
N GLU A 56 0.51 -21.30 12.49
CA GLU A 56 -0.71 -22.11 12.45
C GLU A 56 -1.41 -22.14 11.08
N TRP A 57 -1.29 -21.08 10.27
CA TRP A 57 -1.90 -21.02 8.93
C TRP A 57 -1.17 -21.86 7.88
N GLN A 58 0.10 -22.18 8.10
CA GLN A 58 0.93 -22.86 7.11
C GLN A 58 0.69 -24.38 7.03
N ASP A 59 -0.08 -24.93 7.97
CA ASP A 59 -0.41 -26.36 8.03
C ASP A 59 -1.84 -26.66 7.54
N LEU A 60 -2.67 -25.63 7.30
CA LEU A 60 -4.04 -25.76 6.77
C LEU A 60 -4.05 -26.35 5.33
N GLY A 61 -4.63 -27.54 5.19
CA GLY A 61 -4.66 -28.30 3.94
C GLY A 61 -5.65 -27.76 2.90
N ILE A 62 -5.23 -26.77 2.09
CA ILE A 62 -6.03 -26.22 0.98
C ILE A 62 -5.77 -27.00 -0.33
N ALA A 63 -6.80 -27.54 -0.98
CA ALA A 63 -6.73 -28.14 -2.32
C ALA A 63 -7.40 -27.26 -3.38
N ILE A 64 -6.73 -27.08 -4.53
CA ILE A 64 -7.16 -26.23 -5.64
C ILE A 64 -7.08 -27.03 -6.95
N PRO A 65 -8.02 -27.96 -7.21
CA PRO A 65 -8.10 -28.66 -8.49
C PRO A 65 -8.44 -27.73 -9.67
N ALA A 66 -8.23 -28.23 -10.90
CA ALA A 66 -8.61 -27.51 -12.12
C ALA A 66 -10.12 -27.21 -12.15
N PHE A 67 -10.49 -26.02 -12.60
CA PHE A 67 -11.90 -25.64 -12.72
C PHE A 67 -12.56 -26.47 -13.84
N ALA A 68 -13.78 -26.94 -13.59
CA ALA A 68 -14.52 -27.77 -14.54
C ALA A 68 -15.19 -26.91 -15.64
N THR A 69 -15.64 -27.56 -16.72
CA THR A 69 -16.56 -26.98 -17.71
C THR A 69 -17.75 -27.92 -17.92
N ASP A 70 -18.92 -27.38 -18.27
CA ASP A 70 -20.11 -28.17 -18.59
C ASP A 70 -20.06 -28.74 -20.02
N ARG A 71 -19.35 -28.08 -20.92
CA ARG A 71 -19.07 -28.54 -22.29
C ARG A 71 -17.72 -27.99 -22.76
N GLU A 72 -16.92 -28.82 -23.43
CA GLU A 72 -15.67 -28.34 -24.01
C GLU A 72 -15.90 -27.44 -25.23
N GLN A 73 -15.31 -26.25 -25.21
CA GLN A 73 -15.48 -25.22 -26.23
C GLN A 73 -14.22 -24.37 -26.37
N ALA A 74 -13.84 -24.02 -27.61
CA ALA A 74 -12.76 -23.07 -27.87
C ALA A 74 -13.11 -21.66 -27.36
N THR A 75 -12.12 -20.92 -26.84
CA THR A 75 -12.33 -19.56 -26.29
C THR A 75 -11.26 -18.59 -26.80
N PRO A 76 -11.55 -17.27 -26.90
CA PRO A 76 -10.50 -16.29 -27.19
C PRO A 76 -9.47 -16.13 -26.04
N ALA A 77 -9.82 -16.55 -24.82
CA ALA A 77 -8.96 -16.54 -23.64
C ALA A 77 -7.89 -17.65 -23.66
N ASN A 78 -8.22 -18.79 -24.27
CA ASN A 78 -7.37 -19.98 -24.34
C ASN A 78 -7.74 -20.82 -25.58
N ALA A 79 -6.79 -20.95 -26.51
CA ALA A 79 -6.98 -21.63 -27.79
C ALA A 79 -7.17 -23.14 -27.65
N GLN A 80 -6.69 -23.74 -26.56
CA GLN A 80 -6.88 -25.14 -26.20
C GLN A 80 -8.22 -25.40 -25.49
N GLY A 81 -9.05 -24.36 -25.30
CA GLY A 81 -10.45 -24.46 -24.89
C GLY A 81 -10.70 -24.33 -23.38
N THR A 82 -11.98 -24.47 -23.00
CA THR A 82 -12.49 -24.31 -21.63
C THR A 82 -11.82 -25.20 -20.60
N THR A 83 -11.42 -26.43 -20.93
CA THR A 83 -10.71 -27.32 -19.97
C THR A 83 -9.28 -26.84 -19.71
N ALA A 84 -8.60 -26.32 -20.74
CA ALA A 84 -7.29 -25.70 -20.58
C ALA A 84 -7.36 -24.35 -19.86
N LEU A 85 -8.42 -23.58 -20.10
CA LEU A 85 -8.73 -22.36 -19.35
C LEU A 85 -9.04 -22.66 -17.88
N GLY A 86 -9.78 -23.74 -17.59
CA GLY A 86 -10.09 -24.18 -16.23
C GLY A 86 -8.87 -24.64 -15.44
N GLN A 87 -7.89 -25.26 -16.11
CA GLN A 87 -6.56 -25.52 -15.56
C GLN A 87 -5.85 -24.19 -15.23
N ALA A 88 -5.77 -23.27 -16.19
CA ALA A 88 -5.06 -21.99 -16.02
C ALA A 88 -5.67 -21.07 -14.94
N LEU A 89 -7.00 -21.07 -14.79
CA LEU A 89 -7.72 -20.39 -13.69
C LEU A 89 -7.24 -20.90 -12.32
N ALA A 90 -7.22 -22.22 -12.14
CA ALA A 90 -6.77 -22.84 -10.90
C ALA A 90 -5.27 -22.63 -10.64
N GLU A 91 -4.44 -22.53 -11.68
CA GLU A 91 -3.00 -22.25 -11.57
C GLU A 91 -2.72 -20.82 -11.08
N VAL A 92 -3.54 -19.84 -11.48
CA VAL A 92 -3.47 -18.47 -10.93
C VAL A 92 -3.93 -18.45 -9.46
N VAL A 93 -5.09 -19.03 -9.14
CA VAL A 93 -5.61 -19.09 -7.75
C VAL A 93 -4.61 -19.80 -6.81
N TYR A 94 -4.00 -20.89 -7.28
CA TYR A 94 -2.92 -21.59 -6.57
C TYR A 94 -1.68 -20.71 -6.37
N SER A 95 -1.26 -19.99 -7.41
CA SER A 95 -0.08 -19.12 -7.36
C SER A 95 -0.29 -17.98 -6.37
N ASP A 96 -1.42 -17.28 -6.44
CA ASP A 96 -1.78 -16.19 -5.51
C ASP A 96 -1.79 -16.66 -4.05
N LEU A 97 -2.49 -17.76 -3.77
CA LEU A 97 -2.63 -18.30 -2.41
C LEU A 97 -1.34 -18.89 -1.84
N ARG A 98 -0.42 -19.39 -2.69
CA ARG A 98 0.93 -19.82 -2.27
C ARG A 98 1.89 -18.64 -2.09
N ASN A 99 1.86 -17.67 -3.00
CA ASN A 99 2.88 -16.63 -3.12
C ASN A 99 2.84 -15.57 -2.01
N ASN A 100 1.70 -15.41 -1.31
CA ASN A 100 1.59 -14.50 -0.17
C ASN A 100 2.24 -15.06 1.12
N GLY A 101 2.57 -16.35 1.17
CA GLY A 101 3.31 -16.98 2.27
C GLY A 101 2.47 -17.45 3.47
N LEU A 102 1.18 -17.11 3.53
CA LEU A 102 0.28 -17.51 4.63
C LEU A 102 -0.17 -18.98 4.49
N PHE A 103 -0.36 -19.47 3.27
CA PHE A 103 -0.90 -20.81 2.99
C PHE A 103 0.09 -21.70 2.21
N ARG A 104 -0.05 -23.03 2.37
CA ARG A 104 0.66 -24.05 1.58
C ARG A 104 -0.32 -24.90 0.74
N PRO A 105 -1.02 -24.32 -0.25
CA PRO A 105 -2.02 -25.06 -1.02
C PRO A 105 -1.42 -26.18 -1.88
N THR A 106 -2.25 -27.15 -2.26
CA THR A 106 -1.97 -28.14 -3.31
C THR A 106 -2.66 -27.70 -4.62
N GLY A 107 -1.87 -27.58 -5.69
CA GLY A 107 -2.32 -27.04 -6.97
C GLY A 107 -2.90 -28.06 -7.96
N PRO A 108 -3.45 -27.59 -9.09
CA PRO A 108 -4.27 -28.42 -9.99
C PRO A 108 -3.49 -29.51 -10.74
N GLY A 109 -2.15 -29.41 -10.81
CA GLY A 109 -1.30 -30.38 -11.50
C GLY A 109 -1.12 -31.73 -10.77
N SER A 110 -1.43 -31.81 -9.47
CA SER A 110 -1.30 -33.03 -8.65
C SER A 110 -2.65 -33.55 -8.12
N LEU A 111 -3.77 -32.93 -8.52
CA LEU A 111 -5.10 -33.21 -8.02
C LEU A 111 -6.02 -33.84 -9.09
N PRO A 112 -7.01 -34.66 -8.68
CA PRO A 112 -8.02 -35.16 -9.62
C PRO A 112 -8.84 -33.99 -10.18
N ARG A 113 -9.12 -34.02 -11.48
CA ARG A 113 -10.02 -33.03 -12.12
C ARG A 113 -11.48 -33.36 -11.79
N PRO A 114 -12.24 -32.46 -11.15
CA PRO A 114 -13.66 -32.68 -10.87
C PRO A 114 -14.49 -32.59 -12.15
N ALA A 115 -15.54 -33.40 -12.25
CA ALA A 115 -16.60 -33.18 -13.24
C ALA A 115 -17.48 -32.00 -12.82
N TYR A 116 -18.09 -31.29 -13.78
CA TYR A 116 -18.89 -30.09 -13.51
C TYR A 116 -19.98 -30.24 -12.42
N PRO A 117 -20.74 -31.34 -12.32
CA PRO A 117 -21.69 -31.54 -11.22
C PRO A 117 -21.05 -31.60 -9.82
N GLN A 118 -19.77 -31.98 -9.72
CA GLN A 118 -19.03 -32.05 -8.45
C GLN A 118 -18.60 -30.66 -7.94
N ILE A 119 -18.73 -29.60 -8.75
CA ILE A 119 -18.38 -28.24 -8.32
C ILE A 119 -19.37 -27.74 -7.26
N THR A 120 -20.67 -28.04 -7.42
CA THR A 120 -21.71 -27.70 -6.42
C THR A 120 -21.98 -28.82 -5.41
N ALA A 121 -21.64 -30.07 -5.74
CA ALA A 121 -21.76 -31.24 -4.87
C ALA A 121 -20.43 -32.05 -4.79
N PRO A 122 -19.44 -31.59 -4.00
CA PRO A 122 -18.14 -32.25 -3.92
C PRO A 122 -18.21 -33.66 -3.34
N ALA A 123 -17.40 -34.58 -3.87
CA ALA A 123 -17.24 -35.93 -3.33
C ALA A 123 -16.33 -35.93 -2.09
N PHE A 124 -16.80 -35.37 -0.97
CA PHE A 124 -15.98 -35.05 0.21
C PHE A 124 -15.12 -36.19 0.76
N ASP A 125 -15.58 -37.45 0.69
CA ASP A 125 -14.79 -38.61 1.12
C ASP A 125 -13.46 -38.76 0.36
N GLN A 126 -13.43 -38.37 -0.92
CA GLN A 126 -12.23 -38.40 -1.75
C GLN A 126 -11.22 -37.30 -1.38
N TRP A 127 -11.68 -36.23 -0.72
CA TRP A 127 -10.86 -35.10 -0.29
C TRP A 127 -10.39 -35.27 1.17
N ARG A 128 -11.23 -35.81 2.06
CA ARG A 128 -10.80 -36.25 3.41
C ARG A 128 -9.68 -37.30 3.33
N GLY A 129 -9.75 -38.21 2.36
CA GLY A 129 -8.67 -39.17 2.06
C GLY A 129 -7.37 -38.58 1.51
N ARG A 130 -7.24 -37.25 1.39
CA ARG A 130 -6.06 -36.52 0.93
C ARG A 130 -5.52 -35.50 1.95
N SER A 131 -5.98 -35.57 3.20
CA SER A 131 -5.71 -34.54 4.23
C SER A 131 -6.06 -33.12 3.77
N THR A 132 -7.12 -33.00 2.96
CA THR A 132 -7.68 -31.71 2.54
C THR A 132 -8.72 -31.27 3.57
N GLU A 133 -8.52 -30.09 4.15
CA GLU A 133 -9.47 -29.43 5.05
C GLU A 133 -10.32 -28.42 4.29
N MET A 134 -9.70 -27.68 3.36
CA MET A 134 -10.33 -26.63 2.57
C MET A 134 -10.23 -26.97 1.08
N LEU A 135 -11.36 -26.89 0.36
CA LEU A 135 -11.43 -27.23 -1.06
C LEU A 135 -11.94 -26.04 -1.87
N VAL A 136 -11.09 -25.55 -2.78
CA VAL A 136 -11.45 -24.53 -3.76
C VAL A 136 -11.96 -25.24 -5.02
N HIS A 137 -13.26 -25.21 -5.23
CA HIS A 137 -13.90 -25.74 -6.43
C HIS A 137 -14.36 -24.58 -7.32
N GLY A 138 -14.33 -24.78 -8.64
CA GLY A 138 -14.75 -23.74 -9.57
C GLY A 138 -15.08 -24.27 -10.95
N TYR A 139 -15.68 -23.42 -11.78
CA TYR A 139 -16.00 -23.74 -13.16
C TYR A 139 -15.71 -22.56 -14.09
N VAL A 140 -15.56 -22.86 -15.39
CA VAL A 140 -15.61 -21.88 -16.48
C VAL A 140 -16.54 -22.38 -17.58
N ARG A 141 -17.36 -21.48 -18.13
CA ARG A 141 -18.28 -21.76 -19.23
C ARG A 141 -18.22 -20.64 -20.26
N ALA A 142 -18.23 -20.99 -21.54
CA ALA A 142 -18.28 -20.04 -22.64
C ALA A 142 -19.73 -19.75 -23.03
N GLY A 143 -20.15 -18.49 -22.91
CA GLY A 143 -21.46 -18.01 -23.32
C GLY A 143 -21.60 -17.89 -24.84
N ALA A 144 -22.84 -17.90 -25.33
CA ALA A 144 -23.16 -17.69 -26.75
C ALA A 144 -22.95 -16.21 -27.19
N ASP A 145 -22.85 -15.31 -26.21
CA ASP A 145 -22.47 -13.89 -26.33
C ASP A 145 -20.95 -13.67 -26.40
N GLY A 146 -20.15 -14.75 -26.31
CA GLY A 146 -18.69 -14.69 -26.26
C GLY A 146 -18.11 -14.28 -24.89
N GLN A 147 -18.94 -14.08 -23.87
CA GLN A 147 -18.47 -13.87 -22.50
C GLN A 147 -18.09 -15.20 -21.83
N LEU A 148 -17.31 -15.13 -20.75
CA LEU A 148 -17.03 -16.25 -19.88
C LEU A 148 -17.87 -16.12 -18.60
N THR A 149 -18.57 -17.18 -18.20
CA THR A 149 -19.09 -17.29 -16.82
C THR A 149 -18.10 -18.13 -16.01
N ILE A 150 -17.49 -17.53 -15.00
CA ILE A 150 -16.55 -18.20 -14.08
C ILE A 150 -17.18 -18.24 -12.70
N GLY A 151 -17.21 -19.41 -12.06
CA GLY A 151 -17.70 -19.60 -10.70
C GLY A 151 -16.60 -20.13 -9.79
N CYS A 152 -16.57 -19.68 -8.54
CA CYS A 152 -15.59 -20.07 -7.53
C CYS A 152 -16.29 -20.33 -6.18
N TYR A 153 -15.91 -21.42 -5.51
CA TYR A 153 -16.55 -21.95 -4.31
C TYR A 153 -15.47 -22.40 -3.34
N LEU A 154 -15.60 -22.04 -2.07
CA LEU A 154 -14.76 -22.57 -0.99
C LEU A 154 -15.62 -23.48 -0.11
N TYR A 155 -15.13 -24.69 0.13
CA TYR A 155 -15.77 -25.69 0.99
C TYR A 155 -14.86 -26.08 2.16
N ASP A 156 -15.47 -26.28 3.33
CA ASP A 156 -14.92 -27.09 4.40
C ASP A 156 -15.20 -28.56 4.08
N VAL A 157 -14.15 -29.38 4.02
CA VAL A 157 -14.19 -30.78 3.61
C VAL A 157 -14.55 -31.73 4.76
N GLN A 158 -14.31 -31.31 6.00
CA GLN A 158 -14.59 -32.10 7.21
C GLN A 158 -16.06 -31.96 7.62
N LEU A 159 -16.61 -30.74 7.55
CA LEU A 159 -18.02 -30.42 7.77
C LEU A 159 -18.88 -30.70 6.52
N GLY A 160 -18.27 -30.81 5.33
CA GLY A 160 -18.97 -30.95 4.05
C GLY A 160 -19.76 -29.69 3.65
N GLN A 161 -19.33 -28.52 4.12
CA GLN A 161 -20.09 -27.27 4.08
C GLN A 161 -19.47 -26.26 3.10
N GLN A 162 -20.32 -25.59 2.30
CA GLN A 162 -19.90 -24.44 1.49
C GLN A 162 -19.70 -23.21 2.40
N LEU A 163 -18.48 -22.67 2.47
CA LEU A 163 -18.12 -21.51 3.30
C LEU A 163 -18.40 -20.17 2.63
N VAL A 164 -18.23 -20.10 1.30
CA VAL A 164 -18.55 -18.96 0.44
C VAL A 164 -18.61 -19.44 -1.03
N ARG A 165 -19.34 -18.70 -1.87
CA ARG A 165 -19.31 -18.86 -3.34
C ARG A 165 -19.45 -17.50 -4.02
N GLU A 166 -18.84 -17.35 -5.17
CA GLU A 166 -19.02 -16.22 -6.09
C GLU A 166 -19.08 -16.70 -7.54
N GLY A 167 -19.49 -15.80 -8.43
CA GLY A 167 -19.46 -16.04 -9.86
C GLY A 167 -19.57 -14.74 -10.64
N TRP A 168 -18.80 -14.64 -11.72
CA TRP A 168 -18.62 -13.43 -12.51
C TRP A 168 -18.82 -13.75 -13.99
N GLN A 169 -19.47 -12.83 -14.72
CA GLN A 169 -19.49 -12.82 -16.18
C GLN A 169 -18.43 -11.81 -16.64
N VAL A 170 -17.46 -12.26 -17.42
CA VAL A 170 -16.28 -11.46 -17.81
C VAL A 170 -15.95 -11.60 -19.29
N ALA A 171 -15.32 -10.59 -19.86
CA ALA A 171 -14.77 -10.67 -21.21
C ALA A 171 -13.63 -11.71 -21.27
N PRO A 172 -13.37 -12.34 -22.42
CA PRO A 172 -12.25 -13.28 -22.55
C PRO A 172 -10.86 -12.71 -22.25
N SER A 173 -10.66 -11.39 -22.27
CA SER A 173 -9.43 -10.73 -21.80
C SER A 173 -9.24 -10.81 -20.29
N ASP A 174 -10.34 -10.88 -19.54
CA ASP A 174 -10.40 -10.61 -18.11
C ASP A 174 -10.50 -11.91 -17.29
N TRP A 175 -10.24 -13.07 -17.90
CA TRP A 175 -10.31 -14.37 -17.22
C TRP A 175 -9.39 -14.45 -16.00
N ARG A 176 -8.20 -13.85 -16.08
CA ARG A 176 -7.25 -13.74 -14.96
C ARG A 176 -7.82 -12.93 -13.80
N ARG A 177 -8.60 -11.89 -14.11
CA ARG A 177 -9.30 -11.06 -13.12
C ARG A 177 -10.23 -11.90 -12.24
N ALA A 178 -10.97 -12.82 -12.86
CA ALA A 178 -11.85 -13.74 -12.14
C ALA A 178 -11.07 -14.79 -11.30
N ALA A 179 -9.86 -15.18 -11.71
CA ALA A 179 -8.98 -16.00 -10.87
C ALA A 179 -8.48 -15.23 -9.65
N HIS A 180 -7.96 -14.02 -9.83
CA HIS A 180 -7.52 -13.17 -8.73
C HIS A 180 -8.66 -12.88 -7.74
N ARG A 181 -9.88 -12.59 -8.23
CA ARG A 181 -11.09 -12.46 -7.39
C ARG A 181 -11.45 -13.73 -6.63
N CYS A 182 -11.22 -14.92 -7.20
CA CYS A 182 -11.38 -16.19 -6.50
C CYS A 182 -10.31 -16.40 -5.41
N ALA A 183 -9.05 -16.05 -5.68
CA ALA A 183 -7.99 -16.06 -4.68
C ALA A 183 -8.29 -15.07 -3.54
N ASP A 184 -8.76 -13.87 -3.86
CA ASP A 184 -9.20 -12.85 -2.90
C ASP A 184 -10.38 -13.32 -2.04
N MET A 185 -11.39 -13.95 -2.64
CA MET A 185 -12.54 -14.53 -1.92
C MET A 185 -12.07 -15.61 -0.93
N VAL A 186 -11.16 -16.51 -1.34
CA VAL A 186 -10.61 -17.56 -0.47
C VAL A 186 -9.73 -16.97 0.64
N TYR A 187 -8.80 -16.09 0.29
CA TYR A 187 -7.89 -15.42 1.22
C TYR A 187 -8.66 -14.65 2.29
N SER A 188 -9.61 -13.80 1.88
CA SER A 188 -10.39 -12.97 2.81
C SER A 188 -11.29 -13.83 3.71
N ARG A 189 -11.85 -14.94 3.18
CA ARG A 189 -12.72 -15.83 3.95
C ARG A 189 -11.99 -16.66 5.00
N LEU A 190 -10.72 -16.99 4.76
CA LEU A 190 -9.87 -17.78 5.66
C LEU A 190 -9.08 -16.91 6.65
N SER A 191 -8.39 -15.86 6.16
CA SER A 191 -7.54 -15.00 7.00
C SER A 191 -8.31 -13.92 7.77
N GLY A 192 -9.48 -13.50 7.26
CA GLY A 192 -10.19 -12.31 7.75
C GLY A 192 -9.59 -10.97 7.31
N GLU A 193 -8.50 -10.97 6.53
CA GLU A 193 -7.88 -9.75 6.00
C GLU A 193 -8.53 -9.29 4.68
N SER A 194 -8.35 -8.01 4.34
CA SER A 194 -8.86 -7.44 3.09
C SER A 194 -8.15 -7.98 1.83
N PRO A 195 -8.86 -8.11 0.69
CA PRO A 195 -8.32 -8.60 -0.57
C PRO A 195 -7.22 -7.69 -1.17
N PHE A 196 -6.40 -8.26 -2.06
CA PHE A 196 -5.35 -7.54 -2.79
C PHE A 196 -4.87 -8.19 -4.10
N PHE A 197 -5.36 -9.37 -4.51
CA PHE A 197 -4.92 -10.04 -5.74
C PHE A 197 -5.55 -9.44 -7.01
N ASP A 198 -6.81 -9.00 -7.00
CA ASP A 198 -7.41 -8.24 -8.11
C ASP A 198 -6.92 -6.78 -8.13
N SER A 199 -5.59 -6.63 -8.20
CA SER A 199 -4.89 -5.36 -8.26
C SER A 199 -3.82 -5.37 -9.36
N LYS A 200 -3.29 -4.18 -9.61
CA LYS A 200 -2.31 -3.87 -10.65
C LYS A 200 -1.19 -3.00 -10.09
N ILE A 201 -0.03 -3.11 -10.71
CA ILE A 201 1.19 -2.39 -10.38
C ILE A 201 1.53 -1.44 -11.53
N ALA A 202 1.74 -0.16 -11.22
CA ALA A 202 2.34 0.81 -12.13
C ALA A 202 3.81 0.95 -11.76
N PHE A 203 4.70 0.93 -12.76
CA PHE A 203 6.14 0.91 -12.52
C PHE A 203 6.92 1.51 -13.70
N ILE A 204 8.21 1.69 -13.50
CA ILE A 204 9.14 2.13 -14.54
C ILE A 204 9.88 0.92 -15.10
N ALA A 205 9.53 0.57 -16.33
CA ALA A 205 10.18 -0.46 -17.13
C ALA A 205 11.45 0.10 -17.80
N GLU A 206 12.57 -0.57 -17.60
CA GLU A 206 13.89 -0.14 -18.04
C GLU A 206 14.50 -1.04 -19.12
N SER A 207 15.28 -0.43 -20.03
CA SER A 207 15.89 -1.10 -21.17
C SER A 207 17.06 -0.28 -21.72
N GLY A 208 17.94 -0.87 -22.54
CA GLY A 208 19.21 -0.22 -22.93
C GLY A 208 20.29 -0.36 -21.84
N PRO A 209 21.53 0.11 -22.06
CA PRO A 209 22.64 -0.02 -21.11
C PRO A 209 22.50 0.94 -19.92
N LYS A 210 23.32 0.75 -18.87
CA LYS A 210 23.21 1.48 -17.58
C LYS A 210 23.36 3.01 -17.70
N ASP A 211 24.18 3.45 -18.65
CA ASP A 211 24.49 4.85 -18.99
C ASP A 211 23.47 5.48 -19.96
N ASN A 212 22.64 4.67 -20.63
CA ASN A 212 21.61 5.11 -21.57
C ASN A 212 20.32 4.28 -21.40
N ARG A 213 19.75 4.30 -20.19
CA ARG A 213 18.51 3.59 -19.85
C ARG A 213 17.29 4.29 -20.44
N VAL A 214 16.57 3.61 -21.33
CA VAL A 214 15.22 3.99 -21.76
C VAL A 214 14.23 3.55 -20.67
N LYS A 215 13.81 4.52 -19.85
CA LYS A 215 12.82 4.37 -18.77
C LYS A 215 11.40 4.71 -19.22
N ARG A 216 10.46 3.77 -19.06
CA ARG A 216 9.07 3.87 -19.55
C ARG A 216 8.07 3.56 -18.45
N LEU A 217 7.00 4.33 -18.34
CA LEU A 217 5.83 3.94 -17.55
C LEU A 217 5.18 2.70 -18.17
N ALA A 218 4.94 1.69 -17.35
CA ALA A 218 4.21 0.47 -17.67
C ALA A 218 3.24 0.11 -16.54
N ILE A 219 2.27 -0.75 -16.84
CA ILE A 219 1.35 -1.38 -15.88
C ILE A 219 1.34 -2.89 -16.07
N MET A 220 1.04 -3.65 -15.02
CA MET A 220 0.90 -5.12 -15.01
C MET A 220 -0.07 -5.57 -13.90
N ASP A 221 -0.49 -6.83 -13.91
CA ASP A 221 -1.20 -7.50 -12.80
C ASP A 221 -0.28 -7.61 -11.57
N SER A 222 -0.84 -7.83 -10.36
CA SER A 222 -0.07 -7.90 -9.11
C SER A 222 0.94 -9.05 -9.03
N ASP A 223 0.81 -10.07 -9.88
CA ASP A 223 1.72 -11.20 -10.05
C ASP A 223 2.76 -11.00 -11.17
N GLY A 224 2.72 -9.87 -11.89
CA GLY A 224 3.63 -9.53 -12.99
C GLY A 224 3.09 -9.82 -14.40
N ALA A 225 1.92 -10.45 -14.53
CA ALA A 225 1.33 -10.77 -15.83
C ALA A 225 0.72 -9.53 -16.54
N ASN A 226 0.27 -9.70 -17.79
CA ASN A 226 -0.44 -8.68 -18.57
C ASN A 226 0.28 -7.32 -18.69
N LEU A 227 1.62 -7.34 -18.79
CA LEU A 227 2.44 -6.14 -18.96
C LEU A 227 2.00 -5.30 -20.17
N ARG A 228 1.72 -4.02 -19.93
CA ARG A 228 1.39 -3.02 -20.95
C ARG A 228 2.22 -1.75 -20.74
N PHE A 229 2.96 -1.35 -21.76
CA PHE A 229 3.62 -0.03 -21.78
C PHE A 229 2.59 1.09 -21.97
N ILE A 230 2.76 2.18 -21.20
CA ILE A 230 1.94 3.39 -21.25
C ILE A 230 2.67 4.50 -22.03
N THR A 231 3.99 4.62 -21.84
CA THR A 231 4.85 5.56 -22.59
C THR A 231 5.78 4.83 -23.54
N ASN A 232 6.02 5.39 -24.72
CA ASN A 232 6.88 4.79 -25.75
C ASN A 232 8.39 4.87 -25.44
N GLY A 233 8.84 5.74 -24.52
CA GLY A 233 10.25 5.92 -24.14
C GLY A 233 10.96 7.09 -24.83
N GLN A 234 10.27 7.93 -25.62
CA GLN A 234 10.83 9.17 -26.17
C GLN A 234 11.10 10.26 -25.12
N SER A 235 10.59 10.08 -23.90
CA SER A 235 10.92 10.91 -22.74
C SER A 235 10.91 10.01 -21.50
N MET A 236 11.89 10.19 -20.62
CA MET A 236 12.04 9.41 -19.40
C MET A 236 10.86 9.66 -18.46
N ALA A 237 10.13 8.60 -18.11
CA ALA A 237 9.15 8.58 -17.04
C ALA A 237 9.80 8.10 -15.73
N LEU A 238 9.40 8.68 -14.58
CA LEU A 238 9.85 8.30 -13.23
C LEU A 238 8.70 8.33 -12.23
N THR A 239 8.86 7.60 -11.11
CA THR A 239 8.04 7.71 -9.88
C THR A 239 6.51 7.75 -10.13
N PRO A 240 5.91 6.74 -10.78
CA PRO A 240 4.47 6.68 -10.97
C PRO A 240 3.72 6.40 -9.67
N ARG A 241 2.49 6.89 -9.55
CA ARG A 241 1.55 6.57 -8.47
C ARG A 241 0.10 6.54 -8.98
N TYR A 242 -0.62 5.46 -8.66
CA TYR A 242 -2.06 5.33 -8.96
C TYR A 242 -2.90 6.35 -8.20
N SER A 243 -4.01 6.77 -8.80
CA SER A 243 -5.08 7.47 -8.10
C SER A 243 -5.88 6.52 -7.19
N PRO A 244 -6.52 7.02 -6.12
CA PRO A 244 -7.32 6.18 -5.21
C PRO A 244 -8.50 5.46 -5.88
N ASP A 245 -9.00 5.98 -7.00
CA ASP A 245 -10.09 5.42 -7.81
C ASP A 245 -9.61 4.50 -8.95
N TYR A 246 -8.31 4.15 -8.98
CA TYR A 246 -7.62 3.42 -10.04
C TYR A 246 -7.58 4.06 -11.43
N SER A 247 -8.37 5.11 -11.71
CA SER A 247 -8.63 5.56 -13.08
C SER A 247 -7.45 6.28 -13.74
N LYS A 248 -6.48 6.75 -12.95
CA LYS A 248 -5.35 7.57 -13.39
C LYS A 248 -4.03 7.14 -12.74
N ILE A 249 -2.93 7.57 -13.35
CA ILE A 249 -1.57 7.49 -12.81
C ILE A 249 -0.96 8.90 -12.87
N VAL A 250 -0.44 9.40 -11.74
CA VAL A 250 0.44 10.58 -11.75
C VAL A 250 1.88 10.11 -11.88
N TYR A 251 2.70 10.79 -12.67
CA TYR A 251 4.11 10.43 -12.89
C TYR A 251 4.94 11.66 -13.25
N LEU A 252 6.26 11.56 -13.06
CA LEU A 252 7.21 12.56 -13.51
C LEU A 252 7.68 12.24 -14.94
N SER A 253 7.82 13.24 -15.80
CA SER A 253 8.32 13.08 -17.17
C SER A 253 9.31 14.18 -17.55
N TYR A 254 10.43 13.79 -18.19
CA TYR A 254 11.44 14.70 -18.74
C TYR A 254 11.10 15.18 -20.16
N LEU A 255 9.82 15.49 -20.41
CA LEU A 255 9.38 15.96 -21.72
C LEU A 255 10.08 17.29 -22.05
N ASN A 256 10.71 17.35 -23.22
CA ASN A 256 11.55 18.48 -23.66
C ASN A 256 12.71 18.82 -22.70
N GLY A 257 13.17 17.86 -21.90
CA GLY A 257 14.30 17.99 -20.98
C GLY A 257 13.98 18.56 -19.58
N TYR A 258 12.74 19.01 -19.35
CA TYR A 258 12.32 19.57 -18.06
C TYR A 258 11.49 18.55 -17.26
N PRO A 259 11.87 18.18 -16.02
CA PRO A 259 11.10 17.25 -15.20
C PRO A 259 9.81 17.90 -14.70
N ARG A 260 8.68 17.51 -15.32
CA ARG A 260 7.32 18.00 -15.01
C ARG A 260 6.38 16.86 -14.68
N ILE A 261 5.34 17.15 -13.88
CA ILE A 261 4.38 16.15 -13.42
C ILE A 261 3.18 16.08 -14.37
N PHE A 262 2.84 14.86 -14.79
CA PHE A 262 1.72 14.56 -15.66
C PHE A 262 0.75 13.60 -14.97
N VAL A 263 -0.54 13.77 -15.22
CA VAL A 263 -1.58 12.78 -14.94
C VAL A 263 -1.94 12.08 -16.26
N TYR A 264 -1.86 10.76 -16.26
CA TYR A 264 -2.34 9.88 -17.34
C TYR A 264 -3.68 9.27 -16.92
N ASP A 265 -4.70 9.41 -17.75
CA ASP A 265 -5.99 8.72 -17.59
C ASP A 265 -5.97 7.39 -18.34
N ILE A 266 -6.23 6.28 -17.63
CA ILE A 266 -6.00 4.92 -18.16
C ILE A 266 -7.07 4.50 -19.17
N GLY A 267 -8.32 4.97 -18.98
CA GLY A 267 -9.44 4.64 -19.85
C GLY A 267 -9.40 5.39 -21.19
N THR A 268 -9.06 6.69 -21.16
CA THR A 268 -9.01 7.54 -22.37
C THR A 268 -7.62 7.61 -23.01
N GLY A 269 -6.57 7.23 -22.28
CA GLY A 269 -5.18 7.41 -22.70
C GLY A 269 -4.68 8.86 -22.65
N ARG A 270 -5.45 9.80 -22.11
CA ARG A 270 -5.13 11.22 -22.12
C ARG A 270 -4.04 11.55 -21.09
N GLN A 271 -2.99 12.23 -21.53
CA GLN A 271 -1.99 12.86 -20.65
C GLN A 271 -2.38 14.33 -20.36
N THR A 272 -2.09 14.82 -19.17
CA THR A 272 -2.38 16.20 -18.74
C THR A 272 -1.26 16.71 -17.84
N LEU A 273 -0.59 17.79 -18.24
CA LEU A 273 0.38 18.50 -17.41
C LEU A 273 -0.37 19.20 -16.26
N VAL A 274 0.02 18.96 -15.01
CA VAL A 274 -0.67 19.57 -13.85
C VAL A 274 0.05 20.79 -13.27
N THR A 275 1.35 20.93 -13.48
CA THR A 275 2.16 22.04 -12.92
C THR A 275 2.41 23.15 -13.94
N GLU A 276 1.96 24.37 -13.65
CA GLU A 276 2.23 25.59 -14.44
C GLU A 276 3.72 25.97 -14.42
N SER A 277 4.39 25.74 -13.29
CA SER A 277 5.81 26.07 -13.08
C SER A 277 6.74 25.36 -14.08
N GLN A 278 7.85 26.02 -14.41
CA GLN A 278 8.94 25.47 -15.22
C GLN A 278 10.12 24.97 -14.37
N ASN A 279 10.09 25.22 -13.06
CA ASN A 279 11.12 24.77 -12.13
C ASN A 279 11.09 23.23 -11.99
N PRO A 280 12.21 22.57 -11.68
CA PRO A 280 12.25 21.12 -11.53
C PRO A 280 11.27 20.59 -10.47
N THR A 281 10.52 19.55 -10.82
CA THR A 281 9.52 18.92 -9.93
C THR A 281 9.85 17.46 -9.66
N PHE A 282 9.42 16.93 -8.51
CA PHE A 282 9.80 15.61 -8.01
C PHE A 282 8.68 14.92 -7.21
N ALA A 283 8.76 13.59 -7.13
CA ALA A 283 8.03 12.72 -6.19
C ALA A 283 6.51 13.01 -6.03
N PRO A 284 5.72 12.98 -7.12
CA PRO A 284 4.28 13.20 -7.03
C PRO A 284 3.54 12.10 -6.25
N ARG A 285 2.47 12.49 -5.54
CA ARG A 285 1.54 11.64 -4.78
C ARG A 285 0.12 12.19 -4.91
N TRP A 286 -0.89 11.33 -4.92
CA TRP A 286 -2.29 11.74 -4.80
C TRP A 286 -2.68 12.02 -3.34
N SER A 287 -3.64 12.92 -3.11
CA SER A 287 -4.43 12.92 -1.86
C SER A 287 -5.43 11.74 -1.85
N PRO A 288 -5.83 11.21 -0.67
CA PRO A 288 -6.73 10.04 -0.59
C PRO A 288 -8.13 10.28 -1.20
N ASP A 289 -8.55 11.55 -1.31
CA ASP A 289 -9.79 11.96 -1.97
C ASP A 289 -9.67 12.10 -3.51
N GLY A 290 -8.46 11.87 -4.06
CA GLY A 290 -8.16 12.00 -5.49
C GLY A 290 -8.16 13.43 -6.04
N ARG A 291 -8.39 14.46 -5.23
CA ARG A 291 -8.60 15.84 -5.72
C ARG A 291 -7.33 16.64 -5.95
N SER A 292 -6.20 16.23 -5.36
CA SER A 292 -4.95 16.99 -5.43
C SER A 292 -3.72 16.10 -5.58
N ILE A 293 -2.66 16.68 -6.12
CA ILE A 293 -1.32 16.10 -6.18
C ILE A 293 -0.42 16.86 -5.20
N LEU A 294 0.17 16.13 -4.26
CA LEU A 294 1.32 16.56 -3.46
C LEU A 294 2.61 16.28 -4.25
N TYR A 295 3.56 17.21 -4.23
CA TYR A 295 4.85 17.05 -4.92
C TYR A 295 5.90 18.02 -4.36
N SER A 296 7.15 17.89 -4.78
CA SER A 296 8.22 18.84 -4.43
C SER A 296 8.70 19.65 -5.63
N MET A 297 9.11 20.89 -5.40
CA MET A 297 9.66 21.79 -6.43
C MET A 297 10.96 22.43 -5.94
N ALA A 298 12.02 22.35 -6.77
CA ALA A 298 13.28 23.03 -6.48
C ALA A 298 13.23 24.49 -6.98
N MET A 299 13.41 25.46 -6.08
CA MET A 299 13.38 26.89 -6.37
C MET A 299 14.54 27.61 -5.71
N SER A 300 15.32 28.37 -6.49
CA SER A 300 16.41 29.24 -6.00
C SER A 300 17.45 28.58 -5.08
N GLY A 301 17.63 27.26 -5.21
CA GLY A 301 18.57 26.47 -4.39
C GLY A 301 17.96 25.74 -3.19
N ASN A 302 16.69 25.99 -2.86
CA ASN A 302 15.91 25.20 -1.90
C ASN A 302 14.99 24.21 -2.64
N THR A 303 14.47 23.20 -1.94
CA THR A 303 13.37 22.36 -2.41
C THR A 303 12.29 22.34 -1.36
N ASP A 304 11.07 22.71 -1.75
CA ASP A 304 9.91 22.77 -0.85
C ASP A 304 8.78 21.87 -1.35
N ILE A 305 7.85 21.53 -0.46
CA ILE A 305 6.67 20.72 -0.77
C ILE A 305 5.49 21.62 -1.15
N TYR A 306 4.76 21.21 -2.19
CA TYR A 306 3.63 21.90 -2.77
C TYR A 306 2.44 20.95 -2.98
N ARG A 307 1.23 21.52 -3.03
CA ARG A 307 0.00 20.86 -3.50
C ARG A 307 -0.59 21.60 -4.69
N VAL A 308 -1.02 20.86 -5.71
CA VAL A 308 -1.75 21.36 -6.89
C VAL A 308 -3.06 20.58 -7.08
N PRO A 309 -4.15 21.15 -7.63
CA PRO A 309 -5.32 20.36 -8.03
C PRO A 309 -4.96 19.26 -9.02
N ALA A 310 -5.62 18.10 -8.95
CA ALA A 310 -5.37 16.98 -9.86
C ALA A 310 -5.77 17.27 -11.33
N THR A 311 -6.58 18.30 -11.55
CA THR A 311 -6.89 18.88 -12.87
C THR A 311 -5.78 19.79 -13.41
N GLY A 312 -4.75 20.07 -12.61
CA GLY A 312 -3.75 21.11 -12.84
C GLY A 312 -4.19 22.51 -12.38
N GLY A 313 -3.23 23.42 -12.32
CA GLY A 313 -3.43 24.84 -12.01
C GLY A 313 -2.41 25.41 -11.03
N GLN A 314 -2.82 26.46 -10.30
CA GLN A 314 -2.01 27.10 -9.27
C GLN A 314 -1.68 26.14 -8.11
N SER A 315 -0.49 26.31 -7.55
CA SER A 315 0.07 25.42 -6.54
C SER A 315 0.28 26.13 -5.20
N VAL A 316 -0.10 25.48 -4.10
CA VAL A 316 0.02 25.98 -2.73
C VAL A 316 1.29 25.42 -2.10
N LYS A 317 2.17 26.28 -1.59
CA LYS A 317 3.38 25.91 -0.83
C LYS A 317 2.99 25.43 0.58
N LEU A 318 3.55 24.31 1.05
CA LEU A 318 3.22 23.67 2.34
C LEU A 318 4.37 23.67 3.35
N THR A 319 5.63 23.67 2.87
CA THR A 319 6.82 23.87 3.70
C THR A 319 7.61 25.07 3.19
N ASP A 320 8.39 25.72 4.06
CA ASP A 320 9.20 26.91 3.76
C ASP A 320 10.55 26.90 4.48
N SER A 321 11.03 25.70 4.85
CA SER A 321 12.15 25.55 5.77
C SER A 321 13.53 25.72 5.11
N PRO A 322 14.57 26.12 5.86
CA PRO A 322 15.94 26.11 5.38
C PRO A 322 16.49 24.66 5.34
N GLY A 323 16.07 23.92 4.32
CA GLY A 323 16.38 22.50 4.10
C GLY A 323 15.58 21.96 2.92
N LEU A 324 16.05 20.84 2.35
CA LEU A 324 15.41 20.17 1.23
C LEU A 324 14.23 19.32 1.74
N ASP A 325 13.00 19.83 1.57
CA ASP A 325 11.77 19.14 1.91
C ASP A 325 11.23 18.38 0.67
N VAL A 326 11.28 17.04 0.71
CA VAL A 326 11.05 16.18 -0.47
C VAL A 326 9.91 15.16 -0.25
N GLY A 327 9.10 14.98 -1.29
CA GLY A 327 8.20 13.84 -1.48
C GLY A 327 7.21 13.58 -0.34
N GLY A 328 7.04 12.30 0.01
CA GLY A 328 6.19 11.88 1.12
C GLY A 328 5.00 11.01 0.73
N SER A 329 3.95 11.05 1.55
CA SER A 329 2.57 10.63 1.24
C SER A 329 1.60 11.21 2.26
N TYR A 330 0.30 11.21 1.96
CA TYR A 330 -0.72 11.46 2.97
C TYR A 330 -0.91 10.24 3.88
N SER A 331 -1.41 10.47 5.10
CA SER A 331 -2.11 9.44 5.87
C SER A 331 -3.41 9.02 5.16
N PRO A 332 -3.94 7.80 5.36
CA PRO A 332 -5.11 7.31 4.62
C PRO A 332 -6.41 8.08 4.92
N ASP A 333 -6.52 8.74 6.08
CA ASP A 333 -7.60 9.66 6.44
C ASP A 333 -7.45 11.07 5.82
N GLY A 334 -6.31 11.34 5.18
CA GLY A 334 -5.97 12.63 4.56
C GLY A 334 -5.65 13.77 5.54
N THR A 335 -5.56 13.51 6.85
CA THR A 335 -5.34 14.58 7.85
C THR A 335 -3.88 15.01 7.99
N GLN A 336 -2.93 14.11 7.67
CA GLN A 336 -1.49 14.33 7.81
C GLN A 336 -0.73 13.98 6.52
N ILE A 337 0.49 14.49 6.43
CA ILE A 337 1.48 14.18 5.40
C ILE A 337 2.76 13.73 6.11
N VAL A 338 3.27 12.55 5.75
CA VAL A 338 4.67 12.16 6.05
C VAL A 338 5.56 12.64 4.90
N PHE A 339 6.76 13.13 5.20
CA PHE A 339 7.73 13.60 4.20
C PHE A 339 9.18 13.43 4.69
N GLU A 340 10.15 13.60 3.79
CA GLU A 340 11.57 13.66 4.15
C GLU A 340 12.08 15.11 4.15
N SER A 341 12.97 15.43 5.09
CA SER A 341 13.63 16.75 5.18
C SER A 341 15.03 16.65 5.75
N ASP A 342 15.97 17.42 5.22
CA ASP A 342 17.35 17.48 5.73
C ASP A 342 17.61 18.61 6.75
N ARG A 343 16.60 19.42 7.10
CA ARG A 343 16.69 20.59 8.02
C ARG A 343 17.27 20.32 9.43
N SER A 344 17.48 19.06 9.81
CA SER A 344 18.20 18.63 11.02
C SER A 344 19.68 18.24 10.74
N GLY A 345 20.28 18.74 9.66
CA GLY A 345 21.65 18.43 9.23
C GLY A 345 21.82 17.10 8.49
N SER A 346 20.74 16.34 8.31
CA SER A 346 20.69 15.14 7.46
C SER A 346 19.23 14.80 7.14
N GLN A 347 19.02 14.13 6.01
CA GLN A 347 17.71 13.67 5.52
C GLN A 347 17.03 12.69 6.51
N GLN A 348 15.88 13.10 7.04
CA GLN A 348 15.12 12.41 8.10
C GLN A 348 13.62 12.45 7.81
N VAL A 349 12.82 11.58 8.42
CA VAL A 349 11.36 11.55 8.27
C VAL A 349 10.69 12.54 9.22
N TYR A 350 9.76 13.31 8.68
CA TYR A 350 8.89 14.26 9.37
C TYR A 350 7.42 13.95 9.08
N VAL A 351 6.53 14.46 9.92
CA VAL A 351 5.10 14.54 9.65
C VAL A 351 4.61 15.97 9.85
N MET A 352 3.55 16.33 9.12
CA MET A 352 2.82 17.59 9.25
C MET A 352 1.33 17.35 9.05
N ASN A 353 0.50 18.32 9.41
CA ASN A 353 -0.90 18.35 9.01
C ASN A 353 -1.00 18.56 7.49
N ALA A 354 -2.12 18.15 6.88
CA ALA A 354 -2.36 18.30 5.45
C ALA A 354 -2.43 19.78 4.96
N ASP A 355 -2.49 20.76 5.85
CA ASP A 355 -2.38 22.19 5.53
C ASP A 355 -0.93 22.73 5.53
N GLY A 356 0.06 21.91 5.93
CA GLY A 356 1.46 22.30 6.11
C GLY A 356 1.83 22.70 7.55
N SER A 357 0.88 22.76 8.48
CA SER A 357 1.13 23.11 9.88
C SER A 357 1.70 21.94 10.71
N ASN A 358 2.23 22.25 11.90
CA ASN A 358 2.71 21.26 12.88
C ASN A 358 3.80 20.30 12.38
N GLN A 359 4.68 20.77 11.49
CA GLN A 359 5.84 20.04 10.98
C GLN A 359 6.77 19.58 12.11
N ARG A 360 6.90 18.26 12.31
CA ARG A 360 7.73 17.65 13.37
C ARG A 360 8.49 16.41 12.89
N ARG A 361 9.72 16.25 13.36
CA ARG A 361 10.57 15.07 13.07
C ARG A 361 10.02 13.83 13.80
N ILE A 362 10.11 12.66 13.17
CA ILE A 362 9.76 11.36 13.79
C ILE A 362 10.89 10.31 13.74
N SER A 363 11.87 10.39 12.83
CA SER A 363 12.98 9.43 12.79
C SER A 363 14.15 9.81 13.71
N PHE A 364 14.49 8.94 14.67
CA PHE A 364 15.58 9.16 15.64
C PHE A 364 16.55 7.98 15.79
N PHE A 365 16.54 7.05 14.83
CA PHE A 365 17.27 5.76 14.86
C PHE A 365 18.67 5.80 14.20
N GLY A 366 19.22 6.98 13.92
CA GLY A 366 20.45 7.15 13.15
C GLY A 366 20.23 7.06 11.64
N GLY A 367 21.33 6.98 10.87
CA GLY A 367 21.30 6.93 9.41
C GLY A 367 20.65 8.16 8.75
N ARG A 368 20.26 8.00 7.49
CA ARG A 368 19.30 8.88 6.79
C ARG A 368 18.05 8.09 6.42
N ALA A 369 16.93 8.76 6.20
CA ALA A 369 15.68 8.11 5.80
C ALA A 369 15.01 8.85 4.64
N ALA A 370 14.66 8.10 3.59
CA ALA A 370 14.12 8.61 2.33
C ALA A 370 12.84 7.88 1.90
N THR A 371 12.11 8.46 0.95
CA THR A 371 10.90 7.89 0.32
C THR A 371 9.86 7.33 1.31
N PRO A 372 9.40 8.11 2.32
CA PRO A 372 8.42 7.59 3.27
C PRO A 372 7.02 7.47 2.65
N GLU A 373 6.35 6.34 2.89
CA GLU A 373 4.99 6.05 2.42
C GLU A 373 4.13 5.44 3.54
N TRP A 374 2.98 6.04 3.82
CA TRP A 374 2.06 5.65 4.90
C TRP A 374 1.30 4.37 4.52
N SER A 375 1.14 3.45 5.47
CA SER A 375 0.30 2.26 5.34
C SER A 375 -1.16 2.65 5.06
N PRO A 376 -1.88 1.96 4.17
CA PRO A 376 -3.32 2.17 3.97
C PRO A 376 -4.14 1.83 5.23
N ARG A 377 -3.59 1.06 6.19
CA ARG A 377 -4.19 0.83 7.52
C ARG A 377 -3.97 1.99 8.49
N GLY A 378 -3.10 2.95 8.16
CA GLY A 378 -2.72 4.09 9.00
C GLY A 378 -1.73 3.78 10.13
N ASP A 379 -1.45 2.51 10.39
CA ASP A 379 -0.71 1.97 11.55
C ASP A 379 0.82 2.12 11.47
N GLN A 380 1.36 2.15 10.25
CA GLN A 380 2.79 2.10 9.94
C GLN A 380 3.18 3.08 8.82
N ILE A 381 4.47 3.41 8.76
CA ILE A 381 5.12 4.16 7.69
C ILE A 381 6.29 3.31 7.20
N ALA A 382 6.31 2.96 5.92
CA ALA A 382 7.45 2.34 5.25
C ALA A 382 8.38 3.42 4.69
N PHE A 383 9.69 3.16 4.67
CA PHE A 383 10.69 4.08 4.15
C PHE A 383 11.99 3.36 3.78
N THR A 384 12.83 4.01 2.98
CA THR A 384 14.19 3.57 2.68
C THR A 384 15.13 4.06 3.78
N HIS A 385 15.67 3.16 4.60
CA HIS A 385 16.68 3.49 5.61
C HIS A 385 18.08 3.37 4.99
N ILE A 386 18.88 4.45 5.09
CA ILE A 386 20.17 4.60 4.42
C ILE A 386 21.28 4.68 5.49
N ALA A 387 21.94 3.55 5.73
CA ALA A 387 23.00 3.40 6.72
C ALA A 387 24.10 2.47 6.17
N GLY A 388 24.99 3.04 5.34
CA GLY A 388 26.01 2.29 4.57
C GLY A 388 25.43 1.57 3.34
N ASN A 389 24.31 0.88 3.52
CA ASN A 389 23.45 0.32 2.48
C ASN A 389 22.04 0.96 2.54
N LEU A 390 21.22 0.76 1.51
CA LEU A 390 19.80 1.10 1.51
C LEU A 390 19.00 -0.19 1.78
N ARG A 391 18.09 -0.13 2.76
CA ARG A 391 17.17 -1.23 3.12
C ARG A 391 15.77 -0.68 3.32
N VAL A 392 14.74 -1.48 3.05
CA VAL A 392 13.37 -1.13 3.43
C VAL A 392 13.19 -1.31 4.94
N ALA A 393 12.55 -0.34 5.58
CA ALA A 393 12.20 -0.35 6.99
C ALA A 393 10.78 0.18 7.22
N VAL A 394 10.19 -0.20 8.36
CA VAL A 394 8.89 0.30 8.83
C VAL A 394 9.00 0.81 10.26
N MET A 395 8.15 1.78 10.59
CA MET A 395 7.96 2.30 11.95
C MET A 395 6.50 2.73 12.16
N SER A 396 6.08 2.96 13.40
CA SER A 396 4.80 3.62 13.70
C SER A 396 4.81 5.11 13.33
N PRO A 397 3.67 5.76 13.05
CA PRO A 397 3.54 7.22 12.88
C PRO A 397 4.05 8.08 14.04
N ALA A 398 4.25 7.47 15.22
CA ALA A 398 4.87 8.10 16.37
C ALA A 398 6.42 8.09 16.33
N GLY A 399 7.04 7.51 15.30
CA GLY A 399 8.50 7.33 15.21
C GLY A 399 9.05 6.13 15.99
N ARG A 400 8.18 5.37 16.68
CA ARG A 400 8.55 4.22 17.52
C ARG A 400 8.57 2.92 16.72
N ASN A 401 9.28 1.92 17.25
CA ASN A 401 9.32 0.54 16.75
C ASN A 401 9.86 0.44 15.31
N MET A 402 10.95 1.17 15.01
CA MET A 402 11.65 1.03 13.73
C MET A 402 12.26 -0.37 13.62
N ARG A 403 11.99 -1.05 12.50
CA ARG A 403 12.58 -2.34 12.14
C ARG A 403 12.77 -2.43 10.63
N HIS A 404 13.78 -3.16 10.20
CA HIS A 404 13.95 -3.51 8.79
C HIS A 404 12.94 -4.58 8.36
N LEU A 405 12.51 -4.53 7.10
CA LEU A 405 11.82 -5.63 6.43
C LEU A 405 12.77 -6.42 5.51
N THR A 406 13.84 -5.79 5.02
CA THR A 406 14.79 -6.40 4.07
C THR A 406 16.24 -6.24 4.53
N ASP A 407 17.11 -7.12 4.04
CA ASP A 407 18.58 -7.06 4.24
C ASP A 407 19.36 -7.02 2.92
N GLY A 408 18.67 -6.86 1.79
CA GLY A 408 19.27 -6.84 0.46
C GLY A 408 20.10 -5.59 0.17
N TRP A 409 20.93 -5.68 -0.87
CA TRP A 409 21.72 -4.55 -1.35
C TRP A 409 20.89 -3.61 -2.23
N GLN A 410 20.86 -2.32 -1.88
CA GLN A 410 20.13 -1.27 -2.60
C GLN A 410 18.63 -1.57 -2.76
N ASP A 411 17.95 -1.79 -1.63
CA ASP A 411 16.50 -1.91 -1.55
C ASP A 411 15.86 -0.54 -1.24
N GLU A 412 15.05 0.00 -2.15
CA GLU A 412 14.54 1.36 -2.03
C GLU A 412 13.15 1.59 -2.66
N ALA A 413 12.61 2.79 -2.40
CA ALA A 413 11.30 3.29 -2.83
C ALA A 413 10.12 2.33 -2.52
N PRO A 414 9.85 2.04 -1.24
CA PRO A 414 8.78 1.13 -0.85
C PRO A 414 7.39 1.66 -1.23
N THR A 415 6.46 0.73 -1.46
CA THR A 415 5.03 1.01 -1.68
C THR A 415 4.16 -0.13 -1.12
N TRP A 416 2.98 0.20 -0.61
CA TRP A 416 2.12 -0.76 0.09
C TRP A 416 1.13 -1.46 -0.86
N ALA A 417 0.93 -2.77 -0.67
CA ALA A 417 -0.27 -3.45 -1.16
C ALA A 417 -1.53 -2.78 -0.58
N PRO A 418 -2.68 -2.79 -1.29
CA PRO A 418 -3.88 -2.04 -0.88
C PRO A 418 -4.46 -2.48 0.47
N ASN A 419 -4.25 -3.72 0.88
CA ASN A 419 -4.64 -4.21 2.20
C ASN A 419 -3.62 -3.90 3.31
N GLY A 420 -2.44 -3.36 3.00
CA GLY A 420 -1.35 -3.03 3.93
C GLY A 420 -0.52 -4.21 4.45
N ARG A 421 -0.69 -5.44 3.93
CA ARG A 421 0.04 -6.63 4.43
C ARG A 421 1.44 -6.81 3.81
N ILE A 422 1.60 -6.45 2.53
CA ILE A 422 2.82 -6.66 1.74
C ILE A 422 3.42 -5.30 1.35
N VAL A 423 4.75 -5.19 1.37
CA VAL A 423 5.48 -4.04 0.84
C VAL A 423 6.20 -4.45 -0.45
N GLN A 424 5.95 -3.71 -1.53
CA GLN A 424 6.76 -3.72 -2.75
C GLN A 424 7.90 -2.72 -2.64
N PHE A 425 9.02 -3.01 -3.29
CA PHE A 425 10.17 -2.13 -3.43
C PHE A 425 10.94 -2.47 -4.72
N PHE A 426 11.97 -1.71 -5.07
CA PHE A 426 12.92 -2.15 -6.10
C PHE A 426 14.33 -2.34 -5.55
N ARG A 427 15.06 -3.27 -6.19
CA ARG A 427 16.44 -3.66 -5.87
C ARG A 427 17.35 -3.38 -7.05
N THR A 428 18.46 -2.70 -6.82
CA THR A 428 19.49 -2.42 -7.84
C THR A 428 20.67 -3.39 -7.74
N ALA A 429 20.88 -4.20 -8.79
CA ALA A 429 21.96 -5.18 -8.84
C ALA A 429 23.36 -4.54 -8.87
N GLN A 430 24.28 -5.09 -8.07
CA GLN A 430 25.67 -4.63 -8.00
C GLN A 430 26.37 -4.66 -9.37
N GLY A 431 27.21 -3.65 -9.63
CA GLY A 431 27.89 -3.48 -10.92
C GLY A 431 26.93 -3.06 -12.04
N GLY A 432 26.17 -4.02 -12.59
CA GLY A 432 25.34 -3.86 -13.79
C GLY A 432 24.22 -2.83 -13.67
N GLY A 433 23.77 -2.49 -12.45
CA GLY A 433 22.71 -1.52 -12.22
C GLY A 433 21.38 -1.94 -12.84
N GLU A 434 21.10 -3.24 -12.87
CA GLU A 434 19.83 -3.81 -13.29
C GLU A 434 18.82 -3.67 -12.15
N THR A 435 17.65 -3.12 -12.45
CA THR A 435 16.59 -2.87 -11.48
C THR A 435 15.56 -4.00 -11.55
N SER A 436 15.06 -4.44 -10.40
CA SER A 436 13.99 -5.45 -10.30
C SER A 436 13.03 -5.13 -9.17
N ILE A 437 11.75 -5.44 -9.34
CA ILE A 437 10.75 -5.32 -8.28
C ILE A 437 10.80 -6.53 -7.36
N TRP A 438 10.70 -6.29 -6.06
CA TRP A 438 10.63 -7.31 -5.02
C TRP A 438 9.44 -7.03 -4.10
N GLN A 439 9.01 -8.07 -3.38
CA GLN A 439 7.91 -8.05 -2.44
C GLN A 439 8.35 -8.71 -1.13
N VAL A 440 7.91 -8.19 0.01
CA VAL A 440 8.16 -8.76 1.34
C VAL A 440 6.93 -8.60 2.22
N ASP A 441 6.64 -9.58 3.08
CA ASP A 441 5.53 -9.47 4.03
C ASP A 441 5.87 -8.57 5.23
N LEU A 442 4.84 -8.14 5.96
CA LEU A 442 5.00 -7.27 7.13
C LEU A 442 5.86 -7.87 8.24
N THR A 443 6.08 -9.18 8.31
CA THR A 443 6.96 -9.80 9.31
C THR A 443 8.45 -9.69 8.93
N GLY A 444 8.76 -9.30 7.69
CA GLY A 444 10.11 -9.36 7.12
C GLY A 444 10.47 -10.76 6.59
N ARG A 445 9.46 -11.58 6.29
CA ARG A 445 9.60 -12.91 5.69
C ARG A 445 9.03 -12.91 4.26
N ASN A 446 9.08 -14.08 3.62
CA ASN A 446 8.60 -14.31 2.26
C ASN A 446 9.16 -13.29 1.23
N GLU A 447 10.40 -12.81 1.43
CA GLU A 447 11.04 -11.88 0.49
C GLU A 447 11.23 -12.58 -0.86
N ARG A 448 10.61 -12.04 -1.91
CA ARG A 448 10.58 -12.64 -3.24
C ARG A 448 10.73 -11.59 -4.33
N LYS A 449 11.44 -11.95 -5.39
CA LYS A 449 11.46 -11.17 -6.63
C LYS A 449 10.09 -11.30 -7.33
N LEU A 450 9.63 -10.23 -7.97
CA LEU A 450 8.54 -10.26 -8.94
C LEU A 450 9.12 -10.50 -10.35
N ASP A 451 8.60 -11.47 -11.08
CA ASP A 451 9.13 -11.82 -12.40
C ASP A 451 8.62 -10.86 -13.48
N THR A 452 9.43 -9.84 -13.78
CA THR A 452 9.16 -8.84 -14.82
C THR A 452 9.88 -9.19 -16.13
N PRO A 453 9.24 -9.06 -17.31
CA PRO A 453 9.87 -9.33 -18.62
C PRO A 453 11.05 -8.42 -19.00
N VAL A 454 11.27 -7.37 -18.23
CA VAL A 454 12.32 -6.35 -18.38
C VAL A 454 12.74 -5.86 -17.00
N ASN A 455 13.84 -5.10 -16.91
CA ASN A 455 14.23 -4.43 -15.67
C ASN A 455 13.12 -3.48 -15.20
N ALA A 456 12.94 -3.34 -13.88
CA ALA A 456 11.79 -2.67 -13.28
C ALA A 456 12.17 -1.90 -12.01
N SER A 457 11.81 -0.62 -11.94
CA SER A 457 12.03 0.28 -10.80
C SER A 457 10.76 1.08 -10.46
N ASP A 458 10.82 1.89 -9.40
CA ASP A 458 9.75 2.81 -8.94
C ASP A 458 8.34 2.18 -8.92
N PRO A 459 8.10 1.07 -8.20
CA PRO A 459 6.77 0.48 -8.13
C PRO A 459 5.76 1.42 -7.44
N SER A 460 4.50 1.25 -7.84
CA SER A 460 3.29 1.67 -7.14
C SER A 460 2.32 0.51 -7.23
N TRP A 461 2.02 -0.11 -6.08
CA TRP A 461 0.78 -0.90 -6.00
C TRP A 461 -0.40 0.08 -6.15
N GLY A 462 -1.48 -0.37 -6.78
CA GLY A 462 -2.75 0.36 -6.78
C GLY A 462 -3.74 -0.19 -5.73
N PRO A 463 -4.97 0.32 -5.72
CA PRO A 463 -6.11 -0.20 -4.94
C PRO A 463 -6.45 -1.69 -5.24
N VAL A 464 -7.64 -2.13 -4.83
CA VAL A 464 -8.32 -3.29 -5.46
C VAL A 464 -9.22 -2.77 -6.58
N LEU A 465 -9.32 -3.50 -7.69
CA LEU A 465 -10.12 -3.09 -8.85
C LEU A 465 -11.64 -3.26 -8.57
N PRO A 466 -12.48 -2.23 -8.82
CA PRO A 466 -13.95 -2.31 -8.65
C PRO A 466 -14.65 -3.40 -9.49
#